data_AF-A0A6B3FYE9-F1
#
_entry.id   AF-A0A6B3FYE9-F1
#
_cell.length_a   1.000
_cell.length_b   1.000
_cell.length_c   1.000
_cell.angle_alpha   90.00
_cell.angle_beta   90.00
_cell.angle_gamma   90.00
#
_symmetry.space_group_name_H-M   'P 1'
#
loop_
_entity.id
_entity.type
_entity.pdbx_description
1 polymer ?
#
loop_
_entity_poly.entity_id
_entity_poly.type
_entity_poly.pdbx_seq_one_letter_code
_entity_poly.pdbx_strand_id
1 'polypeptide(L)'
;MSIKPTTTDLQWTDVDQRAVDTARVLAADAVQKVGNGHPGTAMSLAPAAYTLFQKVMRHDPADAEWTGRDRFVLSAGHSSLTLYIQLYLAGYGLELDDLKAFR
;
A
#
# COMPACT_ATOMS: atom_id res chain seq x y z
N MET A 1 1.12 -16.29 -25.31
CA MET A 1 0.64 -16.36 -23.91
C MET A 1 1.81 -16.82 -23.06
N SER A 2 2.41 -15.93 -22.26
CA SER A 2 3.59 -16.28 -21.46
C SER A 2 3.16 -17.11 -20.25
N ILE A 3 3.76 -18.28 -20.09
CA ILE A 3 3.51 -19.26 -19.01
C ILE A 3 4.52 -19.11 -17.86
N LYS A 4 5.37 -18.07 -17.90
CA LYS A 4 6.34 -17.82 -16.82
C LYS A 4 5.60 -17.29 -15.59
N PRO A 5 5.83 -17.88 -14.40
CA PRO A 5 5.48 -17.22 -13.14
C PRO A 5 6.11 -15.82 -13.13
N THR A 6 5.33 -14.80 -12.77
CA THR A 6 5.82 -13.41 -12.65
C THR A 6 6.82 -13.21 -11.52
N THR A 7 6.95 -14.18 -10.60
CA THR A 7 7.89 -14.12 -9.48
C THR A 7 9.20 -14.79 -9.86
N THR A 8 10.10 -14.04 -10.48
CA THR A 8 11.52 -14.41 -10.48
C THR A 8 12.10 -13.80 -9.20
N ASP A 9 12.13 -14.58 -8.13
CA ASP A 9 12.60 -14.31 -6.76
C ASP A 9 12.07 -13.05 -6.06
N LEU A 10 11.25 -13.24 -5.02
CA LEU A 10 10.86 -12.19 -4.08
C LEU A 10 12.09 -11.74 -3.27
N GLN A 11 12.85 -10.79 -3.80
CA GLN A 11 13.99 -10.20 -3.11
C GLN A 11 13.52 -9.10 -2.15
N TRP A 12 14.14 -9.07 -0.97
CA TRP A 12 13.95 -8.01 0.03
C TRP A 12 15.25 -7.22 0.19
N THR A 13 15.18 -5.93 -0.08
CA THR A 13 16.30 -4.99 -0.07
C THR A 13 16.12 -3.94 1.04
N ASP A 14 17.16 -3.16 1.31
CA ASP A 14 17.09 -2.03 2.24
C ASP A 14 16.10 -0.93 1.78
N VAL A 15 15.83 -0.84 0.47
CA VAL A 15 14.80 0.07 -0.06
C VAL A 15 13.40 -0.43 0.31
N ASP A 16 13.16 -1.75 0.23
CA ASP A 16 11.89 -2.35 0.64
C ASP A 16 11.63 -2.12 2.13
N GLN A 17 12.67 -2.33 2.96
CA GLN A 17 12.58 -2.06 4.39
C GLN A 17 12.23 -0.59 4.68
N ARG A 18 12.92 0.35 4.03
CA ARG A 18 12.62 1.79 4.17
C ARG A 18 11.22 2.17 3.69
N ALA A 19 10.71 1.54 2.64
CA ALA A 19 9.36 1.78 2.16
C ALA A 19 8.30 1.30 3.16
N VAL A 20 8.52 0.13 3.78
CA VAL A 20 7.68 -0.36 4.88
C VAL A 20 7.72 0.57 6.09
N ASP A 21 8.91 1.02 6.49
CA ASP A 21 9.05 1.94 7.62
C ASP A 21 8.39 3.30 7.33
N THR A 22 8.51 3.78 6.09
CA THR A 22 7.80 4.98 5.63
C THR A 22 6.29 4.80 5.71
N ALA A 23 5.76 3.65 5.29
CA ALA A 23 4.33 3.35 5.40
C ALA A 23 3.86 3.33 6.86
N ARG A 24 4.68 2.83 7.79
CA ARG A 24 4.38 2.87 9.23
C ARG A 24 4.29 4.30 9.75
N VAL A 25 5.26 5.14 9.41
CA VAL A 25 5.32 6.53 9.87
C VAL A 25 4.18 7.35 9.27
N LEU A 26 3.88 7.19 7.97
CA LEU A 26 2.73 7.85 7.34
C LEU A 26 1.40 7.50 8.02
N ALA A 27 1.21 6.24 8.42
CA ALA A 27 0.02 5.82 9.15
C ALA A 27 -0.07 6.47 10.55
N ALA A 28 1.05 6.56 11.26
CA ALA A 28 1.13 7.19 12.57
C ALA A 28 0.86 8.71 12.46
N ASP A 29 1.53 9.40 11.53
CA ASP A 29 1.43 10.84 11.35
C ASP A 29 0.02 11.27 10.91
N ALA A 30 -0.60 10.53 9.99
CA ALA A 30 -1.95 10.84 9.51
C ALA A 30 -2.98 10.77 10.66
N VAL A 31 -2.93 9.72 11.49
CA VAL A 31 -3.80 9.59 12.67
C VAL A 31 -3.49 10.65 13.71
N GLN A 32 -2.21 10.91 13.98
CA GLN A 32 -1.79 11.89 14.98
C GLN A 32 -2.29 13.30 14.62
N LYS A 33 -2.30 13.65 13.32
CA LYS A 33 -2.77 14.95 12.84
C LYS A 33 -4.25 15.19 13.14
N VAL A 34 -5.11 14.19 12.90
CA VAL A 34 -6.56 14.31 13.11
C VAL A 34 -6.98 13.97 14.56
N GLY A 35 -6.08 13.38 15.35
CA GLY A 35 -6.30 13.06 16.76
C GLY A 35 -7.24 11.86 17.00
N ASN A 36 -7.62 11.11 15.97
CA ASN A 36 -8.41 9.89 16.07
C ASN A 36 -8.14 8.92 14.91
N GLY A 37 -8.27 7.60 15.15
CA GLY A 37 -8.05 6.58 14.13
C GLY A 37 -7.39 5.30 14.65
N HIS A 38 -7.01 4.40 13.74
CA HIS A 38 -6.42 3.10 14.06
C HIS A 38 -5.03 2.93 13.40
N PRO A 39 -3.97 3.53 13.97
CA PRO A 39 -2.64 3.48 13.36
C PRO A 39 -2.02 2.08 13.51
N GLY A 40 -2.34 1.38 14.60
CA GLY A 40 -1.73 0.09 14.93
C GLY A 40 -1.91 -0.99 13.86
N THR A 41 -3.13 -1.15 13.33
CA THR A 41 -3.39 -2.13 12.25
C THR A 41 -2.66 -1.75 10.96
N ALA A 42 -2.63 -0.47 10.61
CA ALA A 42 -1.95 -0.02 9.40
C ALA A 42 -0.44 -0.20 9.48
N MET A 43 0.16 0.10 10.64
CA MET A 43 1.58 -0.10 10.90
C MET A 43 1.97 -1.59 10.92
N SER A 44 1.14 -2.45 11.52
CA SER A 44 1.44 -3.89 11.61
C SER A 44 1.30 -4.59 10.25
N LEU A 45 0.32 -4.19 9.43
CA LEU A 45 0.12 -4.73 8.09
C LEU A 45 1.04 -4.14 7.03
N ALA A 46 1.80 -3.07 7.32
CA ALA A 46 2.65 -2.41 6.34
C ALA A 46 3.57 -3.36 5.54
N PRO A 47 4.28 -4.34 6.15
CA PRO A 47 5.09 -5.29 5.37
C PRO A 47 4.26 -6.17 4.43
N ALA A 48 3.10 -6.65 4.88
CA ALA A 48 2.23 -7.52 4.10
C ALA A 48 1.59 -6.74 2.94
N ALA A 49 1.06 -5.56 3.20
CA ALA A 49 0.46 -4.68 2.20
C ALA A 49 1.49 -4.24 1.15
N TYR A 50 2.70 -3.86 1.58
CA TYR A 50 3.81 -3.54 0.69
C TYR A 50 4.16 -4.71 -0.22
N THR A 51 4.31 -5.91 0.35
CA THR A 51 4.64 -7.12 -0.43
C THR A 51 3.56 -7.41 -1.47
N LEU A 52 2.28 -7.31 -1.10
CA LEU A 52 1.18 -7.53 -2.03
C LEU A 52 1.20 -6.53 -3.18
N PHE A 53 1.23 -5.23 -2.90
CA PHE A 53 1.14 -4.21 -3.95
C PHE A 53 2.41 -4.10 -4.79
N GLN A 54 3.59 -4.17 -4.18
CA GLN A 54 4.84 -3.84 -4.88
C GLN A 54 5.54 -5.06 -5.50
N LYS A 55 5.21 -6.28 -5.05
CA LYS A 55 5.95 -7.48 -5.47
C LYS A 55 5.10 -8.65 -5.95
N VAL A 56 3.84 -8.78 -5.51
CA VAL A 56 3.02 -9.97 -5.81
C VAL A 56 1.92 -9.68 -6.83
N MET A 57 1.12 -8.64 -6.59
CA MET A 57 -0.05 -8.37 -7.42
C MET A 57 0.36 -7.90 -8.81
N ARG A 58 -0.39 -8.36 -9.81
CA ARG A 58 -0.37 -7.82 -11.16
C ARG A 58 -1.43 -6.73 -11.29
N HIS A 59 -0.99 -5.49 -11.43
CA HIS A 59 -1.88 -4.34 -11.58
C HIS A 59 -1.17 -3.21 -12.33
N ASP A 60 -1.95 -2.20 -12.75
CA ASP A 60 -1.45 -1.02 -13.45
C ASP A 60 -1.98 0.24 -12.74
N PRO A 61 -1.12 1.00 -12.04
CA PRO A 61 -1.51 2.26 -11.40
C PRO A 61 -2.02 3.33 -12.38
N ALA A 62 -1.64 3.25 -13.66
CA ALA A 62 -2.13 4.16 -14.70
C ALA A 62 -3.51 3.74 -15.27
N ASP A 63 -3.95 2.50 -15.02
CA ASP A 63 -5.26 1.98 -15.44
C ASP A 63 -5.89 1.12 -14.33
N ALA A 64 -6.50 1.79 -13.35
CA ALA A 64 -7.21 1.14 -12.26
C ALA A 64 -8.46 0.36 -12.71
N GLU A 65 -8.92 0.50 -13.95
CA GLU A 65 -10.07 -0.23 -14.50
C GLU A 65 -9.66 -1.43 -15.37
N TRP A 66 -8.36 -1.64 -15.58
CA TRP A 66 -7.84 -2.76 -16.34
C TRP A 66 -8.48 -4.08 -15.91
N THR A 67 -9.18 -4.76 -16.82
CA THR A 67 -9.92 -5.99 -16.51
C THR A 67 -9.02 -7.13 -16.05
N GLY A 68 -7.77 -7.19 -16.49
CA GLY A 68 -6.82 -8.27 -16.21
C GLY A 68 -6.04 -8.13 -14.89
N ARG A 69 -6.23 -7.05 -14.12
CA ARG A 69 -5.53 -6.84 -12.85
C ARG A 69 -6.08 -7.74 -11.74
N ASP A 70 -5.20 -8.04 -10.79
CA ASP A 70 -5.55 -8.64 -9.51
C ASP A 70 -6.42 -7.67 -8.69
N ARG A 71 -7.28 -8.23 -7.85
CA ARG A 71 -8.28 -7.47 -7.06
C ARG A 71 -7.87 -7.50 -5.59
N PHE A 72 -7.52 -6.34 -5.04
CA PHE A 72 -7.29 -6.19 -3.59
C PHE A 72 -8.57 -5.72 -2.90
N VAL A 73 -8.96 -6.40 -1.82
CA VAL A 73 -10.11 -6.03 -0.98
C VAL A 73 -9.67 -6.00 0.48
N LEU A 74 -9.63 -4.81 1.07
CA LEU A 74 -9.37 -4.64 2.50
C LEU A 74 -10.68 -4.82 3.29
N SER A 75 -10.98 -6.05 3.71
CA SER A 75 -12.17 -6.33 4.52
C SER A 75 -12.15 -5.59 5.87
N ALA A 76 -10.96 -5.39 6.45
CA ALA A 76 -10.77 -4.61 7.67
C ALA A 76 -10.76 -3.09 7.36
N GLY A 77 -11.91 -2.57 6.90
CA GLY A 77 -12.03 -1.19 6.39
C GLY A 77 -11.68 -0.09 7.39
N HIS A 78 -11.68 -0.38 8.70
CA HIS A 78 -11.18 0.54 9.73
C HIS A 78 -9.69 0.87 9.58
N SER A 79 -8.93 0.03 8.88
CA SER A 79 -7.51 0.21 8.57
C SER A 79 -7.31 0.85 7.19
N SER A 80 -8.17 1.80 6.81
CA SER A 80 -8.16 2.40 5.46
C SER A 80 -6.81 3.02 5.05
N LEU A 81 -6.03 3.53 6.01
CA LEU A 81 -4.66 3.99 5.78
C LEU A 81 -3.74 2.90 5.21
N THR A 82 -3.97 1.62 5.52
CA THR A 82 -3.26 0.50 4.87
C THR A 82 -3.42 0.56 3.35
N LEU A 83 -4.62 0.86 2.86
CA LEU A 83 -4.90 0.94 1.43
C LEU A 83 -4.37 2.25 0.84
N TYR A 84 -4.71 3.40 1.44
CA TYR A 84 -4.34 4.71 0.88
C TYR A 84 -2.82 4.88 0.73
N ILE A 85 -2.06 4.40 1.71
CA ILE A 85 -0.59 4.48 1.65
C ILE A 85 -0.05 3.61 0.51
N GLN A 86 -0.61 2.43 0.25
CA GLN A 86 -0.16 1.61 -0.88
C GLN A 86 -0.56 2.21 -2.23
N LEU A 87 -1.73 2.84 -2.32
CA LEU A 87 -2.14 3.56 -3.53
C LEU A 87 -1.21 4.76 -3.81
N TYR A 88 -0.81 5.51 -2.79
CA TYR A 88 0.22 6.56 -2.88
C TYR A 88 1.57 5.98 -3.34
N LEU A 89 2.08 4.96 -2.66
CA LEU A 89 3.39 4.37 -2.98
C LEU A 89 3.42 3.69 -4.37
N ALA A 90 2.32 3.12 -4.82
CA ALA A 90 2.20 2.49 -6.13
C ALA A 90 1.90 3.50 -7.26
N GLY A 91 1.58 4.77 -6.96
CA GLY A 91 1.33 5.79 -7.97
C GLY A 91 -0.08 5.77 -8.58
N TYR A 92 -1.11 5.38 -7.80
CA TYR A 92 -2.52 5.40 -8.22
C TYR A 92 -3.14 6.81 -8.22
N GLY A 93 -2.32 7.86 -8.30
CA GLY A 93 -2.75 9.26 -8.30
C GLY A 93 -3.14 9.83 -6.93
N LEU A 94 -3.04 9.06 -5.84
CA LEU A 94 -3.03 9.66 -4.51
C LEU A 94 -1.69 10.33 -4.27
N GLU A 95 -1.74 11.54 -3.73
CA GLU A 95 -0.59 12.36 -3.40
C GLU A 95 -0.39 12.47 -1.88
N LEU A 96 0.78 12.98 -1.47
CA LEU A 96 1.07 13.16 -0.04
C LEU A 96 0.07 14.08 0.65
N ASP A 97 -0.45 15.09 -0.04
CA ASP A 97 -1.42 16.01 0.52
C ASP A 97 -2.79 15.35 0.78
N ASP A 98 -3.15 14.29 0.03
CA ASP A 98 -4.34 13.49 0.31
C ASP A 98 -4.18 12.71 1.62
N LEU A 99 -3.00 12.15 1.88
CA LEU A 99 -2.70 11.47 3.15
C LEU A 99 -2.70 12.46 4.31
N LYS A 100 -2.22 13.69 4.11
CA LYS A 100 -2.32 14.76 5.12
C LYS A 100 -3.76 15.18 5.33
N ALA A 101 -4.62 15.11 4.34
CA ALA A 101 -6.05 15.42 4.44
C ALA A 101 -6.85 14.24 5.02
N PHE A 102 -6.20 13.24 5.62
CA PHE A 102 -6.87 12.13 6.28
C PHE A 102 -7.74 12.60 7.45
N ARG A 103 -9.04 12.65 7.18
CA ARG A 103 -10.15 12.97 8.09
C ARG A 103 -10.13 14.38 8.68
#